data_AF-A0A8J2MSQ6-F1
#
_entry.id   AF-A0A8J2MSQ6-F1
#
_cell.length_a   1.000
_cell.length_b   1.000
_cell.length_c   1.000
_cell.angle_alpha   90.00
_cell.angle_beta   90.00
_cell.angle_gamma   90.00
#
_symmetry.space_group_name_H-M   'P 1'
#
loop_
_entity.id
_entity.type
_entity.pdbx_description
1 polymer ?
#
loop_
_entity_poly.entity_id
_entity_poly.type
_entity_poly.pdbx_seq_one_letter_code
_entity_poly.pdbx_strand_id
1 'polypeptide(L)'
;MYAKNRTKQCSYAIKDIFDGHLYRKNNFDDLPDDIITLNFSVDGTPLFKASQTSITPVLCTVNEINPKIRKNHIILTSTDIPDMDEYLKPFKYNNVEYHKKCQILIGICDSVERPKLRGSKSFRGEYGCGFCKHKGEEIAKGRGYVRIFPIDDDGNAHGEGLRSHTETLIHANNVEKGIKHRSVLCDIPKFDIIKNLTPDWMHCVALGVCRQFLKLWIDSSYHEREFYLGNHISATDKLLLSFKPSMDVSRTPRTMSKDRLHLKAHELLTYLEIMFTEQVCHTLEFIS
;
A
#
# COMPACT_ATOMS: atom_id res chain seq x y z
N MET A 1 27.60 7.49 -4.75
CA MET A 1 26.21 6.98 -4.84
C MET A 1 25.26 8.16 -4.98
N TYR A 2 24.16 8.05 -5.74
CA TYR A 2 23.22 9.17 -5.98
C TYR A 2 22.72 9.84 -4.68
N ALA A 3 22.48 9.05 -3.62
CA ALA A 3 22.09 9.55 -2.30
C ALA A 3 23.03 10.63 -1.75
N LYS A 4 24.35 10.40 -1.84
CA LYS A 4 25.40 11.31 -1.34
C LYS A 4 25.60 12.56 -2.22
N ASN A 5 25.26 12.46 -3.50
CA ASN A 5 25.47 13.53 -4.48
C ASN A 5 24.20 14.36 -4.75
N ARG A 6 23.09 14.07 -4.07
CA ARG A 6 21.83 14.80 -4.28
C ARG A 6 21.85 16.15 -3.56
N THR A 7 21.43 17.21 -4.24
CA THR A 7 21.26 18.53 -3.62
C THR A 7 19.79 18.77 -3.31
N LYS A 8 19.48 19.01 -2.04
CA LYS A 8 18.11 19.25 -1.60
C LYS A 8 17.81 20.75 -1.59
N GLN A 9 17.05 21.24 -2.57
CA GLN A 9 16.68 22.68 -2.60
C GLN A 9 15.86 23.16 -1.40
N CYS A 10 15.19 22.26 -0.68
CA CYS A 10 14.36 22.60 0.48
C CYS A 10 14.57 21.53 1.57
N SER A 11 15.08 21.92 2.73
CA SER A 11 15.53 21.00 3.78
C SER A 11 14.40 20.15 4.37
N TYR A 12 13.18 20.69 4.47
CA TYR A 12 12.01 19.99 5.02
C TYR A 12 11.25 19.14 4.01
N ALA A 13 11.38 19.41 2.69
CA ALA A 13 10.62 18.68 1.68
C ALA A 13 10.98 17.18 1.64
N ILE A 14 10.01 16.30 1.40
CA ILE A 14 10.31 14.89 1.08
C ILE A 14 10.51 14.82 -0.44
N LYS A 15 11.76 14.59 -0.90
CA LYS A 15 12.07 14.58 -2.34
C LYS A 15 12.34 13.17 -2.87
N ASP A 16 12.79 12.26 -2.01
CA ASP A 16 13.09 10.88 -2.36
C ASP A 16 13.05 9.99 -1.11
N ILE A 17 13.25 8.68 -1.29
CA ILE A 17 13.24 7.64 -0.26
C ILE A 17 14.16 7.97 0.92
N PHE A 18 15.33 8.56 0.64
CA PHE A 18 16.31 9.01 1.64
C PHE A 18 15.79 10.09 2.60
N ASP A 19 14.71 10.79 2.24
CA ASP A 19 14.07 11.77 3.11
C ASP A 19 13.04 11.15 4.06
N GLY A 20 12.70 9.88 3.86
CA GLY A 20 11.71 9.18 4.65
C GLY A 20 12.13 9.04 6.11
N HIS A 21 11.17 9.22 7.03
CA HIS A 21 11.39 9.07 8.45
C HIS A 21 12.03 7.72 8.81
N LEU A 22 11.56 6.62 8.19
CA LEU A 22 12.11 5.28 8.42
C LEU A 22 13.57 5.17 7.97
N TYR A 23 13.93 5.79 6.85
CA TYR A 23 15.29 5.79 6.32
C TYR A 23 16.26 6.48 7.30
N ARG A 24 15.89 7.67 7.76
CA ARG A 24 16.71 8.46 8.69
C ARG A 24 16.77 7.84 10.08
N LYS A 25 15.64 7.41 10.63
CA LYS A 25 15.55 6.85 11.98
C LYS A 25 16.41 5.59 12.16
N ASN A 26 16.56 4.80 11.11
CA ASN A 26 17.34 3.56 11.14
C ASN A 26 18.80 3.78 10.67
N ASN A 27 19.23 5.03 10.49
CA ASN A 27 20.58 5.39 10.09
C ASN A 27 21.02 4.60 8.85
N PHE A 28 20.19 4.57 7.80
CA PHE A 28 20.56 3.94 6.54
C PHE A 28 21.61 4.77 5.77
N ASP A 29 21.73 6.07 6.08
CA ASP A 29 22.80 6.94 5.55
C ASP A 29 24.21 6.51 6.03
N ASP A 30 24.30 5.86 7.20
CA ASP A 30 25.55 5.41 7.81
C ASP A 30 25.95 3.99 7.38
N LEU A 31 25.23 3.40 6.42
CA LEU A 31 25.60 2.09 5.90
C LEU A 31 26.95 2.16 5.15
N PRO A 32 27.78 1.11 5.27
CA PRO A 32 28.99 0.98 4.47
C PRO A 32 28.73 1.09 2.96
N ASP A 33 29.70 1.61 2.20
CA ASP A 33 29.57 1.85 0.75
C ASP A 33 29.41 0.57 -0.10
N ASP A 34 29.70 -0.61 0.46
CA ASP A 34 29.47 -1.91 -0.15
C ASP A 34 28.03 -2.42 0.06
N ILE A 35 27.21 -1.71 0.85
CA ILE A 35 25.79 -2.03 1.08
C ILE A 35 24.90 -1.14 0.21
N ILE A 36 23.89 -1.74 -0.42
CA ILE A 36 22.82 -1.04 -1.13
C ILE A 36 21.48 -1.33 -0.46
N THR A 37 20.56 -0.36 -0.50
CA THR A 37 19.23 -0.53 0.07
C THR A 37 18.21 -0.88 -1.01
N LEU A 38 17.35 -1.86 -0.71
CA LEU A 38 16.33 -2.35 -1.62
C LEU A 38 14.93 -2.13 -1.05
N ASN A 39 14.01 -1.77 -1.93
CA ASN A 39 12.58 -1.98 -1.68
C ASN A 39 12.13 -3.19 -2.48
N PHE A 40 11.27 -4.01 -1.90
CA PHE A 40 10.61 -5.08 -2.65
C PHE A 40 9.11 -4.89 -2.67
N SER A 41 8.46 -5.34 -3.75
CA SER A 41 7.01 -5.37 -3.85
C SER A 41 6.54 -6.74 -4.31
N VAL A 42 5.38 -7.15 -3.80
CA VAL A 42 4.78 -8.45 -4.02
C VAL A 42 3.31 -8.25 -4.36
N ASP A 43 2.89 -8.72 -5.54
CA ASP A 43 1.51 -8.61 -6.02
C ASP A 43 1.11 -9.89 -6.78
N GLY A 44 0.03 -10.52 -6.35
CA GLY A 44 -0.44 -11.77 -6.92
C GLY A 44 -1.06 -11.54 -8.30
N THR A 45 -0.51 -12.17 -9.34
CA THR A 45 -1.01 -12.03 -10.70
C THR A 45 -1.47 -13.38 -11.26
N PRO A 46 -2.70 -13.49 -11.81
CA PRO A 46 -3.13 -14.71 -12.46
C PRO A 46 -2.29 -14.98 -13.71
N LEU A 47 -1.79 -16.21 -13.88
CA LEU A 47 -1.02 -16.62 -15.06
C LEU A 47 -1.88 -16.66 -16.32
N PHE A 48 -3.15 -17.05 -16.17
CA PHE A 48 -4.11 -17.14 -17.26
C PHE A 48 -5.44 -16.52 -16.82
N LYS A 49 -6.14 -15.85 -17.75
CA LYS A 49 -7.43 -15.19 -17.48
C LYS A 49 -8.53 -16.14 -16.94
N ALA A 50 -8.37 -17.45 -17.12
CA ALA A 50 -9.37 -18.46 -16.80
C ALA A 50 -8.86 -19.61 -15.90
N SER A 51 -7.61 -19.57 -15.40
CA SER A 51 -7.09 -20.59 -14.49
C SER A 51 -7.02 -20.07 -13.05
N GLN A 52 -7.04 -20.99 -12.08
CA GLN A 52 -6.78 -20.68 -10.66
C GLN A 52 -5.29 -20.52 -10.35
N THR A 53 -4.42 -20.64 -11.36
CA THR A 53 -2.96 -20.58 -11.18
C THR A 53 -2.51 -19.12 -11.17
N SER A 54 -1.91 -18.69 -10.07
CA SER A 54 -1.31 -17.36 -9.91
C SER A 54 0.18 -17.49 -9.64
N ILE A 55 0.95 -16.52 -10.14
CA ILE A 55 2.31 -16.26 -9.68
C ILE A 55 2.31 -15.06 -8.75
N THR A 56 3.29 -15.00 -7.87
CA THR A 56 3.47 -13.85 -6.98
C THR A 56 4.88 -13.32 -7.19
N PRO A 57 5.11 -12.55 -8.28
CA PRO A 57 6.42 -12.00 -8.56
C PRO A 57 6.88 -11.11 -7.41
N VAL A 58 8.14 -11.28 -7.03
CA VAL A 58 8.83 -10.35 -6.15
C VAL A 58 9.67 -9.43 -7.00
N LEU A 59 9.35 -8.14 -6.91
CA LEU A 59 9.97 -7.09 -7.69
C LEU A 59 10.80 -6.21 -6.75
N CYS A 60 12.08 -6.05 -7.06
CA CYS A 60 13.01 -5.26 -6.27
C CYS A 60 13.42 -3.97 -6.99
N THR A 61 13.63 -2.93 -6.19
CA THR A 61 14.08 -1.63 -6.65
C THR A 61 15.30 -1.20 -5.83
N VAL A 62 16.38 -0.80 -6.51
CA VAL A 62 17.60 -0.29 -5.87
C VAL A 62 17.44 1.20 -5.56
N ASN A 63 17.50 1.56 -4.29
CA ASN A 63 17.22 2.93 -3.85
C ASN A 63 18.36 3.89 -4.26
N GLU A 64 19.61 3.45 -4.29
CA GLU A 64 20.78 4.26 -4.65
C GLU A 64 20.84 4.64 -6.14
N ILE A 65 19.87 4.20 -6.95
CA ILE A 65 19.69 4.64 -8.33
C ILE A 65 18.82 5.91 -8.35
N ASN A 66 19.17 6.88 -9.19
CA ASN A 66 18.36 8.10 -9.40
C ASN A 66 16.90 7.75 -9.76
N PRO A 67 15.88 8.42 -9.19
CA PRO A 67 14.46 8.14 -9.43
C PRO A 67 14.05 8.01 -10.91
N LYS A 68 14.62 8.84 -11.79
CA LYS A 68 14.30 8.82 -13.22
C LYS A 68 14.70 7.52 -13.90
N ILE A 69 15.79 6.91 -13.43
CA ILE A 69 16.31 5.62 -13.91
C ILE A 69 15.62 4.50 -13.14
N ARG A 70 15.52 4.63 -11.81
CA ARG A 70 14.94 3.66 -10.88
C ARG A 70 13.55 3.17 -11.33
N LYS A 71 12.67 4.08 -11.76
CA LYS A 71 11.31 3.76 -12.23
C LYS A 71 11.26 2.85 -13.47
N ASN A 72 12.32 2.83 -14.28
CA ASN A 72 12.40 2.04 -15.51
C ASN A 72 13.22 0.75 -15.32
N HIS A 73 13.83 0.56 -14.15
CA HIS A 73 14.73 -0.56 -13.86
C HIS A 73 14.29 -1.26 -12.58
N ILE A 74 13.20 -2.01 -12.71
CA ILE A 74 12.68 -2.90 -11.66
C ILE A 74 13.24 -4.30 -11.92
N ILE A 75 13.78 -4.93 -10.88
CA ILE A 75 14.41 -6.24 -10.95
C ILE A 75 13.38 -7.29 -10.54
N LEU A 76 13.08 -8.26 -11.40
CA LEU A 76 12.36 -9.46 -11.01
C LEU A 76 13.33 -10.42 -10.34
N THR A 77 13.12 -10.70 -9.06
CA THR A 77 14.02 -11.58 -8.28
C THR A 77 13.50 -13.00 -8.18
N SER A 78 12.18 -13.17 -8.10
CA SER A 78 11.52 -14.46 -8.03
C SER A 78 10.10 -14.36 -8.58
N THR A 79 9.58 -15.46 -9.14
CA THR A 79 8.19 -15.57 -9.61
C THR A 79 7.23 -16.08 -8.55
N ASP A 80 7.75 -16.64 -7.47
CA ASP A 80 7.02 -17.02 -6.26
C ASP A 80 7.60 -16.27 -5.07
N ILE A 81 6.90 -16.21 -3.93
CA ILE A 81 7.53 -15.78 -2.67
C ILE A 81 8.54 -16.89 -2.32
N PRO A 82 9.86 -16.70 -2.54
CA PRO A 82 10.82 -17.73 -2.22
C PRO A 82 10.95 -17.83 -0.70
N ASP A 83 11.63 -18.87 -0.24
CA ASP A 83 12.15 -18.88 1.11
C ASP A 83 13.03 -17.63 1.28
N MET A 84 12.68 -16.71 2.20
CA MET A 84 13.30 -15.36 2.16
C MET A 84 14.78 -15.37 2.54
N ASP A 85 15.30 -16.51 3.01
CA ASP A 85 16.73 -16.79 3.15
C ASP A 85 17.48 -16.64 1.81
N GLU A 86 16.80 -16.78 0.67
CA GLU A 86 17.39 -16.56 -0.66
C GLU A 86 17.63 -15.08 -0.98
N TYR A 87 16.86 -14.15 -0.41
CA TYR A 87 17.04 -12.70 -0.63
C TYR A 87 18.32 -12.12 -0.02
N LEU A 88 18.93 -12.85 0.90
CA LEU A 88 20.16 -12.45 1.58
C LEU A 88 21.42 -12.98 0.88
N LYS A 89 21.27 -13.78 -0.18
CA LYS A 89 22.39 -14.34 -0.96
C LYS A 89 22.85 -13.37 -2.07
N PRO A 90 24.14 -13.38 -2.46
CA PRO A 90 24.64 -12.57 -3.58
C PRO A 90 23.89 -12.86 -4.88
N PHE A 91 23.54 -11.83 -5.65
CA PHE A 91 22.89 -12.01 -6.95
C PHE A 91 23.92 -12.14 -8.07
N LYS A 92 23.67 -13.07 -9.01
CA LYS A 92 24.49 -13.27 -10.21
C LYS A 92 23.73 -12.79 -11.44
N TYR A 93 24.36 -11.95 -12.25
CA TYR A 93 23.81 -11.51 -13.54
C TYR A 93 24.91 -11.61 -14.60
N ASN A 94 24.63 -12.29 -15.72
CA ASN A 94 25.58 -12.53 -16.81
C ASN A 94 26.95 -13.08 -16.37
N ASN A 95 26.97 -14.06 -15.47
CA ASN A 95 28.20 -14.64 -14.86
C ASN A 95 29.07 -13.64 -14.08
N VAL A 96 28.57 -12.43 -13.84
CA VAL A 96 29.17 -11.47 -12.91
C VAL A 96 28.48 -11.62 -11.57
N GLU A 97 29.27 -11.92 -10.54
CA GLU A 97 28.80 -11.97 -9.16
C GLU A 97 28.84 -10.56 -8.58
N TYR A 98 27.67 -10.04 -8.21
CA TYR A 98 27.57 -8.75 -7.57
C TYR A 98 27.60 -8.97 -6.05
N HIS A 99 28.76 -8.69 -5.45
CA HIS A 99 29.01 -8.92 -4.02
C HIS A 99 28.50 -7.80 -3.10
N LYS A 100 27.72 -6.83 -3.62
CA LYS A 100 27.15 -5.80 -2.75
C LYS A 100 26.10 -6.43 -1.84
N LYS A 101 26.27 -6.24 -0.53
CA LYS A 101 25.28 -6.69 0.44
C LYS A 101 24.01 -5.88 0.25
N CYS A 102 22.88 -6.56 0.27
CA CYS A 102 21.58 -5.92 0.12
C CYS A 102 20.94 -5.77 1.49
N GLN A 103 20.47 -4.56 1.77
CA GLN A 103 19.71 -4.27 2.97
C GLN A 103 18.29 -3.90 2.58
N ILE A 104 17.31 -4.68 3.03
CA ILE A 104 15.91 -4.37 2.75
C ILE A 104 15.46 -3.17 3.59
N LEU A 105 14.90 -2.17 2.93
CA LEU A 105 14.31 -0.99 3.56
C LEU A 105 12.81 -1.20 3.79
N ILE A 106 12.02 -1.47 2.76
CA ILE A 106 10.58 -1.75 2.88
C ILE A 106 10.12 -2.86 1.94
N GLY A 107 9.10 -3.58 2.38
CA GLY A 107 8.26 -4.44 1.57
C GLY A 107 6.90 -3.79 1.31
N ILE A 108 6.42 -3.84 0.07
CA ILE A 108 5.12 -3.30 -0.35
C ILE A 108 4.28 -4.46 -0.86
N CYS A 109 3.11 -4.67 -0.28
CA CYS A 109 2.24 -5.76 -0.70
C CYS A 109 0.78 -5.46 -0.39
N ASP A 110 -0.10 -6.10 -1.15
CA ASP A 110 -1.54 -5.97 -0.97
C ASP A 110 -2.02 -6.70 0.30
N SER A 111 -3.33 -6.68 0.56
CA SER A 111 -3.89 -7.32 1.75
C SER A 111 -3.89 -8.85 1.70
N VAL A 112 -3.67 -9.46 0.54
CA VAL A 112 -3.68 -10.91 0.32
C VAL A 112 -2.29 -11.50 0.56
N GLU A 113 -1.25 -10.88 0.04
CA GLU A 113 0.14 -11.36 0.13
C GLU A 113 0.83 -10.95 1.44
N ARG A 114 0.52 -9.77 1.97
CA ARG A 114 1.08 -9.29 3.25
C ARG A 114 0.97 -10.27 4.42
N PRO A 115 -0.18 -10.91 4.70
CA PRO A 115 -0.27 -11.88 5.78
C PRO A 115 0.59 -13.13 5.53
N LYS A 116 0.86 -13.50 4.26
CA LYS A 116 1.77 -14.61 3.94
C LYS A 116 3.20 -14.24 4.30
N LEU A 117 3.67 -13.07 3.86
CA LEU A 117 5.00 -12.55 4.17
C LEU A 117 5.22 -12.33 5.68
N ARG A 118 4.18 -11.89 6.39
CA ARG A 118 4.23 -11.68 7.85
C ARG A 118 4.15 -12.98 8.65
N GLY A 119 3.68 -14.08 8.07
CA GLY A 119 3.36 -15.31 8.80
C GLY A 119 2.11 -15.16 9.69
N SER A 120 1.07 -14.47 9.21
CA SER A 120 -0.17 -14.21 9.94
C SER A 120 -1.42 -14.77 9.25
N LYS A 121 -2.55 -14.79 9.96
CA LYS A 121 -3.89 -14.96 9.36
C LYS A 121 -4.17 -13.80 8.39
N SER A 122 -4.99 -14.07 7.38
CA SER A 122 -5.46 -13.04 6.44
C SER A 122 -6.47 -12.10 7.11
N PHE A 123 -6.91 -11.07 6.39
CA PHE A 123 -7.91 -10.10 6.86
C PHE A 123 -9.27 -10.73 7.24
N ARG A 124 -9.53 -11.99 6.85
CA ARG A 124 -10.73 -12.74 7.24
C ARG A 124 -10.60 -13.42 8.61
N GLY A 125 -9.37 -13.57 9.11
CA GLY A 125 -9.11 -14.18 10.41
C GLY A 125 -9.55 -13.28 11.56
N GLU A 126 -9.85 -13.91 12.69
CA GLU A 126 -10.28 -13.24 13.93
C GLU A 126 -9.34 -12.10 14.36
N TYR A 127 -8.02 -12.26 14.26
CA TYR A 127 -7.04 -11.19 14.49
C TYR A 127 -6.30 -10.83 13.19
N GLY A 128 -7.06 -10.65 12.10
CA GLY A 128 -6.53 -10.50 10.75
C GLY A 128 -5.82 -9.18 10.46
N CYS A 129 -5.97 -8.16 11.31
CA CYS A 129 -5.40 -6.84 11.05
C CYS A 129 -3.85 -6.85 10.99
N GLY A 130 -3.32 -6.11 10.01
CA GLY A 130 -1.89 -5.85 9.83
C GLY A 130 -1.24 -5.10 11.00
N PHE A 131 -2.02 -4.26 11.68
CA PHE A 131 -1.48 -3.17 12.50
C PHE A 131 -1.99 -3.15 13.94
N CYS A 132 -3.17 -3.69 14.21
CA CYS A 132 -3.74 -3.74 15.56
C CYS A 132 -4.06 -5.17 15.99
N LYS A 133 -4.32 -5.32 17.29
CA LYS A 133 -4.71 -6.57 17.97
C LYS A 133 -6.22 -6.63 18.17
N HIS A 134 -6.97 -6.04 17.24
CA HIS A 134 -8.42 -6.06 17.24
C HIS A 134 -8.93 -7.46 16.90
N LYS A 135 -9.71 -8.04 17.81
CA LYS A 135 -10.46 -9.27 17.60
C LYS A 135 -11.73 -8.95 16.80
N GLY A 136 -11.74 -9.26 15.50
CA GLY A 136 -12.89 -8.99 14.65
C GLY A 136 -14.06 -9.95 14.90
N GLU A 137 -15.25 -9.53 14.49
CA GLU A 137 -16.52 -10.24 14.66
C GLU A 137 -17.04 -10.74 13.32
N GLU A 138 -17.67 -11.92 13.28
CA GLU A 138 -18.33 -12.41 12.06
C GLU A 138 -19.77 -11.97 12.03
N ILE A 139 -20.14 -11.28 10.96
CA ILE A 139 -21.52 -10.93 10.67
C ILE A 139 -21.99 -11.63 9.40
N ALA A 140 -23.26 -12.00 9.37
CA ALA A 140 -23.88 -12.54 8.17
C ALA A 140 -23.96 -11.44 7.09
N LYS A 141 -23.56 -11.77 5.86
CA LYS A 141 -23.64 -10.90 4.69
C LYS A 141 -24.04 -11.72 3.47
N GLY A 142 -25.29 -11.54 3.02
CA GLY A 142 -25.86 -12.34 1.94
C GLY A 142 -25.93 -13.82 2.35
N ARG A 143 -25.34 -14.71 1.53
CA ARG A 143 -25.28 -16.17 1.80
C ARG A 143 -24.02 -16.61 2.57
N GLY A 144 -23.22 -15.68 3.07
CA GLY A 144 -21.97 -16.00 3.77
C GLY A 144 -21.72 -15.09 4.96
N TYR A 145 -20.49 -15.13 5.47
CA TYR A 145 -20.04 -14.32 6.59
C TYR A 145 -18.91 -13.38 6.16
N VAL A 146 -18.86 -12.21 6.79
CA VAL A 146 -17.76 -11.27 6.68
C VAL A 146 -17.23 -10.93 8.07
N ARG A 147 -15.92 -10.79 8.17
CA ARG A 147 -15.24 -10.32 9.38
C ARG A 147 -15.28 -8.79 9.39
N ILE A 148 -15.79 -8.20 10.46
CA ILE A 148 -15.76 -6.76 10.72
C ILE A 148 -14.90 -6.46 11.94
N PHE A 149 -14.48 -5.20 12.06
CA PHE A 149 -13.71 -4.67 13.19
C PHE A 149 -14.44 -3.42 13.71
N PRO A 150 -15.50 -3.59 14.52
CA PRO A 150 -16.34 -2.49 14.97
C PRO A 150 -15.57 -1.58 15.94
N ILE A 151 -15.81 -0.28 15.91
CA ILE A 151 -15.28 0.64 16.91
C ILE A 151 -16.07 0.42 18.20
N ASP A 152 -15.38 0.27 19.34
CA ASP A 152 -16.05 0.09 20.63
C ASP A 152 -16.68 1.40 21.15
N ASP A 153 -17.44 1.31 22.25
CA ASP A 153 -18.18 2.43 22.84
C ASP A 153 -17.27 3.57 23.31
N ASP A 154 -16.00 3.27 23.61
CA ASP A 154 -14.97 4.23 24.00
C ASP A 154 -14.27 4.87 22.77
N GLY A 155 -14.70 4.52 21.56
CA GLY A 155 -14.13 5.03 20.32
C GLY A 155 -12.83 4.34 19.88
N ASN A 156 -12.45 3.23 20.52
CA ASN A 156 -11.22 2.50 20.21
C ASN A 156 -11.42 1.56 19.01
N ALA A 157 -10.75 1.91 17.91
CA ALA A 157 -10.74 1.15 16.67
C ALA A 157 -9.68 0.04 16.63
N HIS A 158 -8.87 -0.11 17.69
CA HIS A 158 -7.68 -0.97 17.69
C HIS A 158 -7.80 -2.19 18.61
N GLY A 159 -8.90 -2.36 19.34
CA GLY A 159 -9.09 -3.44 20.31
C GLY A 159 -8.00 -3.37 21.38
N GLU A 160 -7.18 -4.42 21.52
CA GLU A 160 -6.07 -4.48 22.47
C GLU A 160 -4.85 -3.60 22.08
N GLY A 161 -5.04 -2.64 21.17
CA GLY A 161 -4.02 -1.68 20.74
C GLY A 161 -3.22 -2.09 19.51
N LEU A 162 -2.23 -1.27 19.17
CA LEU A 162 -1.36 -1.48 18.02
C LEU A 162 -0.38 -2.66 18.25
N ARG A 163 0.05 -3.27 17.16
CA ARG A 163 1.10 -4.29 17.15
C ARG A 163 2.46 -3.61 17.12
N SER A 164 3.41 -4.17 17.86
CA SER A 164 4.83 -3.89 17.71
C SER A 164 5.58 -5.07 17.08
N HIS A 165 6.80 -4.81 16.62
CA HIS A 165 7.70 -5.87 16.15
C HIS A 165 7.95 -6.92 17.23
N THR A 166 8.32 -6.48 18.44
CA THR A 166 8.63 -7.37 19.57
C THR A 166 7.44 -8.24 19.96
N GLU A 167 6.24 -7.67 20.08
CA GLU A 167 5.04 -8.47 20.36
C GLU A 167 4.72 -9.45 19.24
N THR A 168 4.97 -9.08 17.97
CA THR A 168 4.74 -9.98 16.84
C THR A 168 5.66 -11.21 16.90
N LEU A 169 6.89 -11.06 17.39
CA LEU A 169 7.79 -12.18 17.66
C LEU A 169 7.29 -13.08 18.79
N ILE A 170 6.78 -12.50 19.88
CA ILE A 170 6.21 -13.26 21.00
C ILE A 170 4.98 -14.05 20.53
N HIS A 171 4.05 -13.38 19.83
CA HIS A 171 2.85 -14.02 19.29
C HIS A 171 3.17 -15.09 18.24
N ALA A 172 4.29 -15.00 17.52
CA ALA A 172 4.74 -16.05 16.62
C ALA A 172 5.15 -17.33 17.36
N ASN A 173 5.82 -17.20 18.51
CA ASN A 173 6.23 -18.35 19.32
C ASN A 173 5.02 -19.05 19.97
N ASN A 174 4.02 -18.28 20.38
CA ASN A 174 2.82 -18.80 21.03
C ASN A 174 1.66 -19.13 20.07
N VAL A 175 1.77 -18.76 18.79
CA VAL A 175 0.71 -18.88 17.77
C VAL A 175 -0.57 -18.13 18.19
N GLU A 176 -0.41 -16.87 18.59
CA GLU A 176 -1.46 -16.05 19.19
C GLU A 176 -1.77 -14.79 18.39
N LYS A 177 -2.90 -14.15 18.71
CA LYS A 177 -3.34 -12.88 18.13
C LYS A 177 -3.19 -12.87 16.60
N GLY A 178 -3.53 -13.98 15.95
CA GLY A 178 -3.51 -14.13 14.50
C GLY A 178 -2.14 -14.25 13.85
N ILE A 179 -1.05 -14.37 14.60
CA ILE A 179 0.27 -14.73 14.08
C ILE A 179 0.40 -16.25 14.10
N LYS A 180 0.89 -16.83 13.00
CA LYS A 180 0.95 -18.29 12.80
C LYS A 180 2.36 -18.85 13.01
N HIS A 181 3.37 -18.10 12.60
CA HIS A 181 4.77 -18.47 12.72
C HIS A 181 5.64 -17.22 12.60
N ARG A 182 6.92 -17.37 12.94
CA ARG A 182 7.90 -16.31 12.77
C ARG A 182 8.21 -16.16 11.28
N SER A 183 8.19 -14.92 10.80
CA SER A 183 8.65 -14.60 9.45
C SER A 183 10.16 -14.41 9.44
N VAL A 184 10.80 -14.95 8.41
CA VAL A 184 12.20 -14.69 8.00
C VAL A 184 12.49 -13.20 7.79
N LEU A 185 11.48 -12.37 7.47
CA LEU A 185 11.63 -10.92 7.43
C LEU A 185 12.00 -10.32 8.79
N CYS A 186 11.68 -10.99 9.90
CA CYS A 186 12.06 -10.55 11.23
C CYS A 186 13.54 -10.78 11.55
N ASP A 187 14.26 -11.55 10.74
CA ASP A 187 15.71 -11.77 10.86
C ASP A 187 16.53 -10.72 10.13
N ILE A 188 15.90 -9.94 9.25
CA ILE A 188 16.59 -8.91 8.49
C ILE A 188 16.97 -7.76 9.44
N PRO A 189 18.27 -7.39 9.52
CA PRO A 189 18.70 -6.28 10.34
C PRO A 189 17.91 -5.00 10.03
N LYS A 190 17.55 -4.24 11.05
CA LYS A 190 16.79 -2.96 10.92
C LYS A 190 15.40 -3.10 10.25
N PHE A 191 14.86 -4.31 10.10
CA PHE A 191 13.53 -4.56 9.53
C PHE A 191 12.48 -4.79 10.63
N ASP A 192 11.67 -3.78 10.90
CA ASP A 192 10.49 -3.91 11.76
C ASP A 192 9.32 -4.45 10.93
N ILE A 193 8.96 -5.72 11.16
CA ILE A 193 7.87 -6.41 10.42
C ILE A 193 6.52 -5.66 10.39
N ILE A 194 6.24 -4.76 11.34
CA ILE A 194 5.02 -3.96 11.35
C ILE A 194 5.19 -2.67 10.55
N LYS A 195 6.35 -2.02 10.63
CA LYS A 195 6.59 -0.71 9.99
C LYS A 195 7.16 -0.81 8.59
N ASN A 196 8.03 -1.78 8.34
CA ASN A 196 8.73 -1.96 7.07
C ASN A 196 7.92 -2.79 6.06
N LEU A 197 6.94 -3.59 6.51
CA LEU A 197 6.00 -4.28 5.62
C LEU A 197 4.73 -3.46 5.42
N THR A 198 4.85 -2.48 4.52
CA THR A 198 3.83 -1.46 4.26
C THR A 198 2.70 -1.96 3.37
N PRO A 199 1.45 -1.47 3.55
CA PRO A 199 0.38 -1.77 2.62
C PRO A 199 0.65 -1.09 1.28
N ASP A 200 0.30 -1.78 0.21
CA ASP A 200 0.25 -1.15 -1.10
C ASP A 200 -0.81 -0.05 -1.14
N TRP A 201 -0.37 1.18 -1.42
CA TRP A 201 -1.22 2.36 -1.43
C TRP A 201 -2.29 2.26 -2.52
N MET A 202 -1.94 1.70 -3.69
CA MET A 202 -2.86 1.58 -4.83
C MET A 202 -4.06 0.69 -4.47
N HIS A 203 -3.81 -0.47 -3.87
CA HIS A 203 -4.86 -1.40 -3.45
C HIS A 203 -5.61 -0.93 -2.20
N CYS A 204 -4.90 -0.41 -1.20
CA CYS A 204 -5.48 -0.05 0.08
C CYS A 204 -6.28 1.26 0.01
N VAL A 205 -5.65 2.33 -0.51
CA VAL A 205 -6.24 3.67 -0.51
C VAL A 205 -7.06 3.88 -1.78
N ALA A 206 -6.42 3.83 -2.95
CA ALA A 206 -7.09 4.20 -4.20
C ALA A 206 -8.21 3.23 -4.59
N LEU A 207 -7.93 1.92 -4.66
CA LEU A 207 -8.91 0.91 -5.05
C LEU A 207 -9.79 0.42 -3.89
N GLY A 208 -9.35 0.62 -2.66
CA GLY A 208 -10.11 0.29 -1.45
C GLY A 208 -10.97 1.48 -1.01
N VAL A 209 -10.35 2.43 -0.31
CA VAL A 209 -11.03 3.57 0.31
C VAL A 209 -11.69 4.48 -0.73
N CYS A 210 -10.96 4.98 -1.73
CA CYS A 210 -11.52 5.95 -2.68
C CYS A 210 -12.67 5.36 -3.48
N ARG A 211 -12.55 4.10 -3.90
CA ARG A 211 -13.62 3.37 -4.58
C ARG A 211 -14.85 3.17 -3.68
N GLN A 212 -14.65 2.92 -2.38
CA GLN A 212 -15.75 2.78 -1.44
C GLN A 212 -16.53 4.08 -1.27
N PHE A 213 -15.84 5.21 -1.05
CA PHE A 213 -16.47 6.54 -0.98
C PHE A 213 -17.23 6.84 -2.27
N LEU A 214 -16.60 6.61 -3.41
CA LEU A 214 -17.22 6.84 -4.69
C LEU A 214 -18.52 6.02 -4.84
N LYS A 215 -18.52 4.76 -4.44
CA LYS A 215 -19.72 3.93 -4.44
C LYS A 215 -20.83 4.53 -3.56
N LEU A 216 -20.51 4.94 -2.33
CA LEU A 216 -21.49 5.52 -1.42
C LEU A 216 -22.14 6.79 -2.00
N TRP A 217 -21.36 7.65 -2.65
CA TRP A 217 -21.85 8.91 -3.18
C TRP A 217 -22.73 8.79 -4.43
N ILE A 218 -22.58 7.73 -5.23
CA ILE A 218 -23.24 7.65 -6.55
C ILE A 218 -24.18 6.46 -6.71
N ASP A 219 -24.12 5.48 -5.81
CA ASP A 219 -25.00 4.31 -5.86
C ASP A 219 -26.42 4.75 -5.47
N SER A 220 -27.37 4.55 -6.39
CA SER A 220 -28.75 5.01 -6.24
C SER A 220 -29.48 4.35 -5.06
N SER A 221 -28.95 3.26 -4.49
CA SER A 221 -29.45 2.71 -3.22
C SER A 221 -29.31 3.69 -2.04
N TYR A 222 -28.47 4.72 -2.16
CA TYR A 222 -28.29 5.78 -1.18
C TYR A 222 -28.96 7.12 -1.57
N HIS A 223 -29.87 7.14 -2.53
CA HIS A 223 -30.45 8.40 -3.05
C HIS A 223 -31.13 9.31 -2.00
N GLU A 224 -31.58 8.74 -0.88
CA GLU A 224 -32.19 9.48 0.24
C GLU A 224 -31.17 9.97 1.28
N ARG A 225 -29.88 9.66 1.11
CA ARG A 225 -28.82 10.04 2.06
C ARG A 225 -28.23 11.39 1.70
N GLU A 226 -27.92 12.20 2.70
CA GLU A 226 -27.35 13.55 2.53
C GLU A 226 -26.04 13.56 1.74
N PHE A 227 -25.22 12.50 1.86
CA PHE A 227 -23.96 12.38 1.14
C PHE A 227 -24.12 11.95 -0.33
N TYR A 228 -25.34 11.75 -0.83
CA TYR A 228 -25.58 11.28 -2.19
C TYR A 228 -25.37 12.40 -3.20
N LEU A 229 -24.39 12.21 -4.08
CA LEU A 229 -24.00 13.13 -5.15
C LEU A 229 -24.59 12.74 -6.51
N GLY A 230 -25.37 11.64 -6.61
CA GLY A 230 -25.87 11.16 -7.88
C GLY A 230 -26.76 12.16 -8.64
N ASN A 231 -27.46 13.05 -7.92
CA ASN A 231 -28.26 14.13 -8.52
C ASN A 231 -27.41 15.25 -9.13
N HIS A 232 -26.13 15.33 -8.75
CA HIS A 232 -25.20 16.37 -9.17
C HIS A 232 -24.13 15.86 -10.15
N ILE A 233 -24.26 14.62 -10.68
CA ILE A 233 -23.27 14.00 -11.58
C ILE A 233 -22.92 14.91 -12.77
N SER A 234 -23.90 15.61 -13.35
CA SER A 234 -23.66 16.54 -14.46
C SER A 234 -22.77 17.72 -14.06
N ALA A 235 -22.91 18.23 -12.83
CA ALA A 235 -22.06 19.28 -12.30
C ALA A 235 -20.65 18.74 -11.96
N THR A 236 -20.59 17.55 -11.36
CA THR A 236 -19.34 16.83 -11.11
C THR A 236 -18.54 16.58 -12.38
N ASP A 237 -19.19 16.11 -13.46
CA ASP A 237 -18.54 15.87 -14.75
C ASP A 237 -17.96 17.16 -15.34
N LYS A 238 -18.71 18.28 -15.27
CA LYS A 238 -18.20 19.59 -15.73
C LYS A 238 -16.97 20.02 -14.95
N LEU A 239 -16.99 19.86 -13.63
CA LEU A 239 -15.86 20.19 -12.77
C LEU A 239 -14.63 19.34 -13.12
N LEU A 240 -14.78 18.02 -13.21
CA LEU A 240 -13.69 17.11 -13.55
C LEU A 240 -13.06 17.42 -14.91
N LEU A 241 -13.91 17.70 -15.92
CA LEU A 241 -13.44 18.04 -17.26
C LEU A 241 -12.79 19.44 -17.34
N SER A 242 -13.10 20.33 -16.40
CA SER A 242 -12.47 21.65 -16.31
C SER A 242 -11.08 21.60 -15.66
N PHE A 243 -10.77 20.52 -14.93
CA PHE A 243 -9.50 20.38 -14.23
C PHE A 243 -8.34 20.21 -15.20
N LYS A 244 -7.34 21.10 -15.08
CA LYS A 244 -6.12 21.08 -15.87
C LYS A 244 -4.96 20.55 -15.01
N PRO A 245 -4.61 19.27 -15.13
CA PRO A 245 -3.51 18.71 -14.35
C PRO A 245 -2.18 19.40 -14.62
N SER A 246 -1.31 19.46 -13.60
CA SER A 246 0.10 19.76 -13.81
C SER A 246 0.78 18.63 -14.60
N MET A 247 2.01 18.86 -15.09
CA MET A 247 2.76 17.83 -15.83
C MET A 247 3.01 16.53 -15.03
N ASP A 248 2.83 16.56 -13.71
CA ASP A 248 3.05 15.41 -12.83
C ASP A 248 1.86 14.43 -12.82
N VAL A 249 0.69 14.84 -13.28
CA VAL A 249 -0.49 13.98 -13.37
C VAL A 249 -0.62 13.43 -14.79
N SER A 250 -0.40 12.13 -14.91
CA SER A 250 -0.28 11.46 -16.23
C SER A 250 -1.55 11.45 -17.09
N ARG A 251 -2.73 11.72 -16.52
CA ARG A 251 -4.02 11.65 -17.23
C ARG A 251 -5.00 12.71 -16.74
N THR A 252 -5.76 13.28 -17.67
CA THR A 252 -6.91 14.13 -17.36
C THR A 252 -8.06 13.31 -16.81
N PRO A 253 -8.83 13.83 -15.84
CA PRO A 253 -10.03 13.17 -15.34
C PRO A 253 -11.02 12.84 -16.47
N ARG A 254 -11.73 11.71 -16.32
CA ARG A 254 -12.82 11.29 -17.23
C ARG A 254 -14.18 11.50 -16.56
N THR A 255 -15.24 11.47 -17.37
CA THR A 255 -16.62 11.63 -16.89
C THR A 255 -17.05 10.45 -16.01
N MET A 256 -17.60 10.77 -14.85
CA MET A 256 -18.16 9.82 -13.89
C MET A 256 -19.41 9.13 -14.42
N SER A 257 -20.27 9.86 -15.13
CA SER A 257 -21.53 9.33 -15.67
C SER A 257 -21.34 8.07 -16.53
N LYS A 258 -20.22 7.98 -17.26
CA LYS A 258 -19.93 6.88 -18.19
C LYS A 258 -18.93 5.86 -17.65
N ASP A 259 -17.88 6.33 -16.96
CA ASP A 259 -16.69 5.51 -16.72
C ASP A 259 -16.50 5.04 -15.28
N ARG A 260 -17.44 5.35 -14.37
CA ARG A 260 -17.30 5.09 -12.91
C ARG A 260 -16.86 3.67 -12.52
N LEU A 261 -17.27 2.64 -13.27
CA LEU A 261 -16.92 1.24 -12.99
C LEU A 261 -15.51 0.86 -13.47
N HIS A 262 -14.90 1.68 -14.31
CA HIS A 262 -13.64 1.41 -15.00
C HIS A 262 -12.55 2.44 -14.68
N LEU A 263 -12.75 3.25 -13.63
CA LEU A 263 -11.73 4.16 -13.13
C LEU A 263 -10.56 3.37 -12.53
N LYS A 264 -9.36 3.71 -12.98
CA LYS A 264 -8.10 3.20 -12.44
C LYS A 264 -7.76 3.91 -11.13
N ALA A 265 -6.84 3.32 -10.38
CA ALA A 265 -6.43 3.81 -9.06
C ALA A 265 -6.05 5.31 -9.03
N HIS A 266 -5.17 5.74 -9.93
CA HIS A 266 -4.76 7.15 -9.98
C HIS A 266 -5.93 8.10 -10.35
N GLU A 267 -6.88 7.64 -11.17
CA GLU A 267 -8.06 8.44 -11.54
C GLU A 267 -9.01 8.60 -10.36
N LEU A 268 -9.15 7.56 -9.52
CA LEU A 268 -9.92 7.62 -8.28
C LEU A 268 -9.29 8.57 -7.26
N LEU A 269 -7.96 8.62 -7.17
CA LEU A 269 -7.27 9.61 -6.33
C LEU A 269 -7.54 11.02 -6.83
N THR A 270 -7.26 11.30 -8.11
CA THR A 270 -7.47 12.64 -8.70
C THR A 270 -8.92 13.08 -8.55
N TYR A 271 -9.88 12.16 -8.71
CA TYR A 271 -11.29 12.43 -8.44
C TYR A 271 -11.51 12.93 -7.00
N LEU A 272 -11.01 12.21 -5.99
CA LEU A 272 -11.14 12.65 -4.60
C LEU A 272 -10.46 13.98 -4.35
N GLU A 273 -9.23 14.18 -4.83
CA GLU A 273 -8.51 15.43 -4.66
C GLU A 273 -9.30 16.61 -5.21
N ILE A 274 -9.85 16.48 -6.43
CA ILE A 274 -10.70 17.52 -7.01
C ILE A 274 -11.93 17.75 -6.12
N MET A 275 -12.65 16.69 -5.74
CA MET A 275 -13.88 16.81 -4.96
C MET A 275 -13.68 17.38 -3.54
N PHE A 276 -12.49 17.22 -2.96
CA PHE A 276 -12.17 17.71 -1.61
C PHE A 276 -11.32 18.99 -1.58
N THR A 277 -10.92 19.53 -2.73
CA THR A 277 -10.30 20.86 -2.76
C THR A 277 -11.32 21.93 -2.37
N GLU A 278 -10.87 22.98 -1.66
CA GLU A 278 -11.71 24.08 -1.14
C GLU A 278 -12.63 24.71 -2.21
N GLN A 279 -12.24 24.66 -3.48
CA GLN A 279 -13.07 25.12 -4.60
C GLN A 279 -14.41 24.37 -4.73
N VAL A 280 -14.51 23.11 -4.29
CA VAL A 280 -15.73 22.31 -4.39
C VAL A 280 -16.59 22.40 -3.15
N CYS A 281 -16.01 22.50 -1.94
CA CYS A 281 -16.77 22.73 -0.72
C CYS A 281 -17.62 24.01 -0.83
N HIS A 282 -17.03 25.10 -1.33
CA HIS A 282 -17.78 26.32 -1.61
C HIS A 282 -18.82 26.17 -2.73
N THR A 283 -18.55 25.36 -3.75
CA THR A 283 -19.52 25.16 -4.84
C THR A 283 -20.70 24.29 -4.40
N LEU A 284 -20.50 23.33 -3.50
CA LEU A 284 -21.56 22.50 -2.95
C LEU A 284 -22.39 23.23 -1.88
N GLU A 285 -21.79 24.10 -1.07
CA GLU A 285 -22.51 25.04 -0.18
C GLU A 285 -23.42 26.01 -0.97
N PHE A 286 -23.09 26.29 -2.24
CA PHE A 286 -23.92 27.10 -3.13
C PHE A 286 -25.03 26.32 -3.85
N ILE A 287 -25.02 24.98 -3.78
CA ILE A 287 -25.99 24.10 -4.44
C ILE A 287 -26.97 23.47 -3.44
N SER A 288 -26.65 23.46 -2.13
CA SER A 288 -27.57 23.17 -1.02
C SER A 288 -28.48 24.36 -0.70
#